data_AF-M1F8D0-F1
#
_entry.id   AF-M1F8D0-F1
#
_cell.length_a   1.000
_cell.length_b   1.000
_cell.length_c   1.000
_cell.angle_alpha   90.00
_cell.angle_beta   90.00
_cell.angle_gamma   90.00
#
_symmetry.space_group_name_H-M   'P 1'
#
loop_
_entity.id
_entity.type
_entity.pdbx_description
1 polymer ?
#
loop_
_entity_poly.entity_id
_entity_poly.type
_entity_poly.pdbx_seq_one_letter_code
_entity_poly.pdbx_strand_id
1 'polypeptide(L)' 'MCISVVTFMELVNGANASAAVRHSLKDVKGFTARLEVLPYDNDAAAHTGQLRAELS' A
#
# COMPACT_ATOMS: atom_id res chain seq x y z
N MET A 1 -2.63 12.39 -7.21
CA MET A 1 -2.57 11.76 -5.87
C MET A 1 -2.05 10.34 -6.04
N CYS A 2 -1.22 9.85 -5.11
CA CYS A 2 -0.59 8.53 -5.20
C CYS A 2 -0.64 7.78 -3.86
N ILE A 3 -0.36 6.48 -3.91
CA ILE A 3 -0.10 5.63 -2.75
C ILE A 3 1.17 4.80 -2.97
N SER A 4 1.81 4.36 -1.89
CA SER A 4 2.89 3.36 -1.98
C SER A 4 2.33 1.97 -2.28
N VAL A 5 3.09 1.13 -2.98
CA VAL A 5 2.83 -0.31 -3.11
C VAL A 5 2.70 -1.01 -1.75
N VAL A 6 3.31 -0.48 -0.68
CA VAL A 6 3.14 -1.00 0.69
C VAL A 6 1.69 -0.82 1.13
N THR A 7 1.11 0.37 0.98
CA THR A 7 -0.30 0.62 1.28
C THR A 7 -1.22 -0.21 0.39
N PHE A 8 -0.88 -0.36 -0.89
CA PHE A 8 -1.67 -1.22 -1.78
C PHE A 8 -1.69 -2.68 -1.31
N MET A 9 -0.54 -3.20 -0.88
CA MET A 9 -0.43 -4.54 -0.30
C MET A 9 -1.30 -4.70 0.95
N GLU A 10 -1.32 -3.71 1.84
CA GLU A 10 -2.18 -3.73 3.04
C GLU A 10 -3.67 -3.72 2.68
N LEU A 11 -4.08 -2.94 1.69
CA LEU A 11 -5.47 -2.91 1.19
C LEU A 11 -5.91 -4.26 0.63
N VAL A 12 -5.04 -4.91 -0.17
CA VAL A 12 -5.32 -6.25 -0.71
C VAL A 12 -5.37 -7.29 0.40
N ASN A 13 -4.47 -7.22 1.37
CA ASN A 13 -4.48 -8.12 2.53
C ASN A 13 -5.78 -7.98 3.34
N GLY A 14 -6.18 -6.74 3.66
CA GLY A 14 -7.45 -6.45 4.34
C GLY A 14 -8.67 -6.94 3.55
N ALA A 15 -8.67 -6.77 2.22
CA ALA A 15 -9.73 -7.28 1.36
C ALA A 15 -9.82 -8.82 1.40
N ASN A 16 -8.68 -9.52 1.39
CA ASN A 16 -8.63 -10.99 1.48
C ASN A 16 -9.07 -11.54 2.85
N ALA A 17 -8.84 -10.78 3.93
CA ALA A 17 -9.28 -11.15 5.27
C ALA A 17 -10.77 -10.84 5.53
N SER A 18 -11.44 -10.10 4.63
CA SER A 18 -12.82 -9.66 4.83
C SER A 18 -13.85 -10.78 4.61
N ALA A 19 -15.02 -10.65 5.24
CA ALA A 19 -16.15 -11.58 5.05
C ALA A 19 -16.73 -11.56 3.61
N ALA A 20 -16.42 -10.53 2.82
CA ALA A 20 -16.93 -10.33 1.46
C ALA A 20 -15.78 -10.10 0.45
N VAL A 21 -14.78 -10.98 0.44
CA VAL A 21 -13.52 -10.88 -0.34
C VAL A 21 -13.70 -10.32 -1.76
N ARG A 22 -14.62 -10.88 -2.56
CA ARG A 22 -14.84 -10.44 -3.95
C ARG A 22 -15.30 -8.98 -4.05
N HIS A 23 -16.16 -8.55 -3.14
CA HIS A 23 -16.63 -7.16 -3.11
C HIS A 23 -15.51 -6.23 -2.66
N SER A 24 -14.81 -6.56 -1.57
CA SER A 24 -13.70 -5.77 -1.05
C SER A 24 -12.58 -5.59 -2.07
N LEU A 25 -12.21 -6.65 -2.81
CA LEU A 25 -11.21 -6.56 -3.88
C LEU A 25 -11.68 -5.69 -5.06
N LYS A 26 -12.98 -5.70 -5.38
CA LYS A 26 -13.55 -4.82 -6.40
C LYS A 26 -13.44 -3.36 -5.97
N ASP A 27 -13.71 -3.08 -4.71
CA ASP A 27 -13.66 -1.72 -4.17
C ASP A 27 -12.21 -1.20 -4.10
N VAL A 28 -11.26 -2.04 -3.66
CA VAL A 28 -9.82 -1.71 -3.70
C VAL A 28 -9.39 -1.37 -5.13
N LYS A 29 -9.76 -2.18 -6.13
CA LYS A 29 -9.46 -1.89 -7.54
C LYS A 29 -10.10 -0.60 -8.02
N GLY A 30 -11.35 -0.34 -7.63
CA GLY A 30 -12.06 0.89 -7.98
C GLY A 30 -11.41 2.14 -7.38
N PHE A 31 -10.98 2.05 -6.12
CA PHE A 31 -10.27 3.10 -5.42
C PHE A 31 -8.91 3.42 -6.06
N THR A 32 -8.10 2.39 -6.35
CA THR A 32 -6.75 2.59 -6.91
C THR A 32 -6.76 2.95 -8.39
N ALA A 33 -7.84 2.73 -9.13
CA ALA A 33 -7.94 3.05 -10.56
C ALA A 33 -7.68 4.52 -10.92
N ARG A 34 -7.78 5.44 -9.95
CA ARG A 34 -7.52 6.89 -10.14
C ARG A 34 -6.29 7.38 -9.39
N LEU A 35 -5.52 6.48 -8.80
CA LEU A 35 -4.31 6.78 -8.05
C LEU A 35 -3.10 6.19 -8.76
N GLU A 36 -1.99 6.90 -8.72
CA GLU A 36 -0.71 6.32 -9.07
C GLU A 36 -0.23 5.44 -7.89
N VAL A 37 0.19 4.21 -8.19
CA VAL A 37 0.74 3.29 -7.20
C VAL A 37 2.26 3.24 -7.39
N LEU A 38 2.99 3.92 -6.51
CA LEU A 38 4.44 4.10 -6.61
C LEU A 38 5.18 2.91 -5.98
N PRO A 39 6.27 2.42 -6.60
CA PRO A 39 7.09 1.35 -6.04
C PRO A 39 7.76 1.79 -4.73
N TYR A 40 8.08 0.81 -3.88
CA TYR A 40 8.96 1.02 -2.74
C TYR A 40 10.37 0.65 -3.18
N ASP A 41 11.08 1.66 -3.70
CA ASP A 41 12.40 1.52 -4.29
C ASP A 41 13.52 1.70 -3.26
N ASN A 42 14.77 1.71 -3.73
CA ASN A 42 15.95 1.81 -2.88
C ASN A 42 16.02 3.15 -2.13
N ASP A 43 15.57 4.25 -2.73
CA ASP A 43 15.60 5.57 -2.09
C ASP A 43 14.55 5.64 -0.98
N ALA A 44 13.33 5.14 -1.24
CA ALA A 44 12.30 4.99 -0.22
C ALA A 44 12.76 4.09 0.94
N ALA A 45 13.47 3.00 0.63
CA ALA A 45 14.04 2.10 1.62
C ALA A 45 15.13 2.77 2.47
N ALA A 46 16.05 3.51 1.84
CA ALA A 46 17.12 4.23 2.53
C ALA A 46 16.55 5.30 3.49
N HIS A 47 15.60 6.12 3.02
CA HIS A 47 14.95 7.13 3.86
C HIS A 47 14.21 6.52 5.04
N THR A 48 13.46 5.44 4.82
CA THR A 48 12.76 4.74 5.90
C THR A 48 13.76 4.16 6.92
N GLY A 49 14.88 3.61 6.45
CA GLY A 49 15.94 3.09 7.31
C GLY A 49 16.58 4.15 8.20
N GLN A 50 16.87 5.32 7.64
CA GLN A 50 17.41 6.46 8.40
C GLN A 50 16.44 6.89 9.51
N LEU A 51 15.17 7.13 9.17
CA LEU A 51 14.15 7.54 10.15
C LEU A 51 14.01 6.51 11.28
N ARG A 52 14.08 5.22 10.97
CA ARG A 52 14.03 4.15 11.98
C ARG A 52 15.24 4.18 12.91
N ALA A 53 16.43 4.49 12.42
CA ALA A 53 17.64 4.58 13.23
C ALA A 53 17.65 5.82 14.13
N GLU A 54 17.07 6.94 13.68
CA GLU A 54 16.97 8.18 14.45
C GLU A 54 15.90 8.12 15.55
N LEU A 55 14.85 7.31 15.37
CA LEU A 55 13.72 7.20 16.29
C LEU A 55 13.74 5.93 17.16
N SER A 56 14.78 5.09 17.03
CA SER A 56 14.97 3.86 17.81
C SER A 56 15.67 4.07 19.14
#